data_AF-A0A2H6ADR6-F1
#
_entry.id   AF-A0A2H6ADR6-F1
#
_cell.length_a   1.000
_cell.length_b   1.000
_cell.length_c   1.000
_cell.angle_alpha   90.00
_cell.angle_beta   90.00
_cell.angle_gamma   90.00
#
_symmetry.space_group_name_H-M   'P 1'
#
loop_
_entity.id
_entity.type
_entity.pdbx_description
1 polymer ?
#
loop_
_entity_poly.entity_id
_entity_poly.type
_entity_poly.pdbx_seq_one_letter_code
_entity_poly.pdbx_strand_id
1 'polypeptide(L)'
;MVPTMGHGMIKACVIVATTVAAGASLLAEDTSSKLLPFSARVIEDKIHGGLLGQILGNLNGLPHEFRYLDEPGDVRNYIPSLPEGAWTDDDTDIEWVYVVAMQGDRQLLLDPQRIRELWQKHIQQRIWSSNQYVRQLFDLGLEPPVTGLAMINPWSEFNIAGQFCCECFGLIAPGLPESAARIGCHYTSVVISGEPLQATQLFTTMIATAFITDIIENILDAGEMALDPRSRVLEVVRQVRTWHKLYPDDWRLTRTKVKEAYDIFGKSHRGRNGYELNTAGVVTALLYGRGDFQRTMEIAFSFGWDADCNAATVGTIVGVIKGYEWFRKQGWNIKDVYRNTCRANMPEDETISRFARRLVELAQLCVERASGRVIQDPQSGRRYLLPRQQPKCVHPLAEDERKLAELRELYSTKKLLVMLREQDRTTRARAAYLAIALGNYEELRRQDPQAWAQGLAALAEFPKVVQAIYYYTPATKRAEDLRLAATKAGLARPEKRIPLW
;
A
#
# COMPACT_ATOMS: atom_id res chain seq x y z
N MET A 1 -19.13 85.90 -0.53
CA MET A 1 -20.52 85.66 -0.09
C MET A 1 -20.52 84.52 0.92
N VAL A 2 -20.84 84.86 2.16
CA VAL A 2 -21.25 83.99 3.30
C VAL A 2 -22.78 83.79 3.16
N PRO A 3 -23.44 82.64 3.48
CA PRO A 3 -23.73 82.13 4.86
C PRO A 3 -23.59 80.58 5.04
N THR A 4 -23.02 80.03 6.13
CA THR A 4 -23.55 79.67 7.50
C THR A 4 -24.75 78.70 7.49
N MET A 5 -24.99 77.73 8.38
CA MET A 5 -24.33 77.05 9.53
C MET A 5 -25.30 75.93 10.02
N GLY A 6 -24.80 74.91 10.74
CA GLY A 6 -25.59 74.02 11.62
C GLY A 6 -24.86 72.71 11.96
N HIS A 7 -23.92 72.67 12.91
CA HIS A 7 -24.05 72.35 14.35
C HIS A 7 -24.64 70.96 14.70
N GLY A 8 -23.79 70.10 15.25
CA GLY A 8 -24.12 68.80 15.85
C GLY A 8 -22.95 68.29 16.71
N MET A 9 -22.97 68.65 17.99
CA MET A 9 -21.99 68.43 19.08
C MET A 9 -21.36 67.03 19.21
N ILE A 10 -20.04 67.02 19.39
CA ILE A 10 -19.25 65.95 20.03
C ILE A 10 -19.31 66.14 21.54
N LYS A 11 -19.82 65.16 22.29
CA LYS A 11 -19.71 65.11 23.76
C LYS A 11 -18.63 64.11 24.15
N ALA A 12 -17.53 64.63 24.69
CA ALA A 12 -16.58 63.89 25.50
C ALA A 12 -17.20 63.62 26.88
N CYS A 13 -17.08 62.39 27.38
CA CYS A 13 -17.35 62.06 28.77
C CYS A 13 -16.16 61.27 29.32
N VAL A 14 -15.44 61.92 30.23
CA VAL A 14 -14.40 61.33 31.09
C VAL A 14 -15.10 60.46 32.12
N ILE A 15 -14.72 59.18 32.24
CA ILE A 15 -15.07 58.34 33.39
C ILE A 15 -13.81 57.60 33.86
N VAL A 16 -13.32 58.11 34.99
CA VAL A 16 -12.69 57.47 36.15
C VAL A 16 -12.39 55.97 36.04
N ALA A 17 -11.10 55.63 36.18
CA ALA A 17 -10.62 54.29 36.42
C ALA A 17 -10.97 53.84 37.85
N THR A 18 -11.84 52.84 37.96
CA THR A 18 -12.02 52.02 39.17
C THR A 18 -11.62 50.59 38.84
N THR A 19 -10.50 50.17 39.41
CA THR A 19 -10.03 48.78 39.41
C THR A 19 -11.00 47.89 40.16
N VAL A 20 -11.76 47.08 39.43
CA VAL A 20 -12.45 45.91 39.98
C VAL A 20 -11.76 44.68 39.39
N ALA A 21 -11.02 43.98 40.25
CA ALA A 21 -10.45 42.68 39.95
C ALA A 21 -11.59 41.67 39.77
N ALA A 22 -12.05 41.50 38.53
CA ALA A 22 -12.89 40.37 38.16
C ALA A 22 -11.97 39.17 37.96
N GLY A 23 -12.00 38.24 38.92
CA GLY A 23 -11.35 36.95 38.81
C GLY A 23 -11.87 36.21 37.60
N ALA A 24 -11.09 36.22 36.52
CA ALA A 24 -11.22 35.22 35.47
C ALA A 24 -10.86 33.88 36.10
N SER A 25 -11.87 33.12 36.52
CA SER A 25 -11.69 31.69 36.69
C SER A 25 -11.37 31.15 35.30
N LEU A 26 -10.07 31.03 35.02
CA LEU A 26 -9.53 30.15 34.02
C LEU A 26 -10.07 28.76 34.36
N LEU A 27 -11.20 28.39 33.75
CA LEU A 27 -11.48 26.99 33.50
C LEU A 27 -10.33 26.54 32.61
N ALA A 28 -9.29 26.00 33.25
CA ALA A 28 -8.32 25.18 32.59
C ALA A 28 -9.12 24.17 31.77
N GLU A 29 -9.01 24.24 30.44
CA GLU A 29 -9.42 23.13 29.60
C GLU A 29 -8.70 21.90 30.17
N ASP A 30 -9.51 20.98 30.67
CA ASP A 30 -9.02 19.72 31.18
C ASP A 30 -8.41 18.95 30.00
N THR A 31 -7.09 19.06 29.87
CA THR A 31 -6.26 18.37 28.88
C THR A 31 -6.14 16.87 29.16
N SER A 32 -7.01 16.32 30.02
CA SER A 32 -6.91 14.96 30.57
C SER A 32 -7.54 13.84 29.74
N SER A 33 -7.98 14.07 28.50
CA SER A 33 -8.18 12.95 27.57
C SER A 33 -7.69 13.21 26.15
N LYS A 34 -6.39 12.96 25.93
CA LYS A 34 -5.78 12.78 24.59
C LYS A 34 -6.28 11.53 23.83
N LEU A 35 -7.16 10.73 24.45
CA LEU A 35 -7.67 9.47 23.93
C LEU A 35 -9.14 9.60 23.53
N LEU A 36 -9.49 9.10 22.34
CA LEU A 36 -10.84 9.04 21.81
C LEU A 36 -11.48 7.69 22.14
N PRO A 37 -12.61 7.64 22.87
CA PRO A 37 -13.18 6.39 23.34
C PRO A 37 -14.17 5.78 22.34
N PHE A 38 -13.92 4.56 21.88
CA PHE A 38 -14.82 3.78 21.03
C PHE A 38 -15.21 2.47 21.70
N SER A 39 -16.44 1.99 21.50
CA SER A 39 -16.80 0.63 21.94
C SER A 39 -16.01 -0.40 21.12
N ALA A 40 -15.57 -1.49 21.74
CA ALA A 40 -14.90 -2.58 21.03
C ALA A 40 -15.76 -3.15 19.91
N ARG A 41 -17.07 -3.29 20.15
CA ARG A 41 -18.03 -3.73 19.13
C ARG A 41 -17.93 -2.90 17.84
N VAL A 42 -17.84 -1.57 17.92
CA VAL A 42 -17.72 -0.71 16.74
C VAL A 42 -16.39 -0.93 16.02
N ILE A 43 -15.26 -0.98 16.73
CA ILE A 43 -13.95 -1.17 16.10
C ILE A 43 -13.85 -2.55 15.44
N GLU A 44 -14.28 -3.60 16.14
CA GLU A 44 -14.24 -4.97 15.65
C GLU A 44 -15.21 -5.17 14.45
N ASP A 45 -16.42 -4.62 14.53
CA ASP A 45 -17.38 -4.64 13.42
C ASP A 45 -16.82 -3.97 12.16
N LYS A 46 -16.12 -2.83 12.32
CA LYS A 46 -15.44 -2.14 11.23
C LYS A 46 -14.27 -2.93 10.65
N ILE A 47 -13.45 -3.58 11.47
CA ILE A 47 -12.36 -4.45 11.00
C ILE A 47 -12.91 -5.61 10.17
N HIS A 48 -13.94 -6.28 10.67
CA HIS A 48 -14.60 -7.38 9.95
C HIS A 48 -15.25 -6.89 8.65
N GLY A 49 -15.90 -5.73 8.67
CA GLY A 49 -16.53 -5.12 7.49
C GLY A 49 -15.50 -4.75 6.43
N GLY A 50 -14.36 -4.19 6.85
CA GLY A 50 -13.23 -3.89 5.98
C GLY A 50 -12.66 -5.13 5.30
N LEU A 51 -12.34 -6.19 6.06
CA LEU A 51 -11.83 -7.44 5.50
C LEU A 51 -12.84 -8.09 4.53
N LEU A 52 -14.12 -8.16 4.89
CA LEU A 52 -15.12 -8.73 3.98
C LEU A 52 -15.27 -7.86 2.72
N GLY A 53 -15.21 -6.54 2.86
CA GLY A 53 -15.20 -5.61 1.73
C GLY A 53 -14.03 -5.83 0.79
N GLN A 54 -12.82 -6.04 1.33
CA GLN A 54 -11.62 -6.41 0.57
C GLN A 54 -11.85 -7.68 -0.25
N ILE A 55 -12.26 -8.76 0.43
CA ILE A 55 -12.44 -10.08 -0.19
C ILE A 55 -13.52 -10.05 -1.27
N LEU A 56 -14.63 -9.35 -1.03
CA LEU A 56 -15.69 -9.18 -2.04
C LEU A 56 -15.22 -8.35 -3.23
N GLY A 57 -14.44 -7.29 -2.99
CA GLY A 57 -13.87 -6.46 -4.04
C GLY A 57 -12.92 -7.24 -4.94
N ASN A 58 -11.97 -7.94 -4.34
CA ASN A 58 -11.06 -8.85 -5.04
C ASN A 58 -11.84 -9.92 -5.81
N LEU A 59 -12.48 -10.87 -5.11
CA LEU A 59 -12.90 -12.12 -5.73
C LEU A 59 -14.07 -11.93 -6.72
N ASN A 60 -14.94 -10.94 -6.50
CA ASN A 60 -15.99 -10.60 -7.48
C ASN A 60 -15.48 -9.66 -8.58
N GLY A 61 -14.32 -9.04 -8.38
CA GLY A 61 -13.63 -8.21 -9.37
C GLY A 61 -12.82 -9.00 -10.39
N LEU A 62 -12.35 -10.21 -10.06
CA LEU A 62 -11.52 -11.05 -10.95
C LEU A 62 -12.07 -11.18 -12.39
N PRO A 63 -13.38 -11.33 -12.65
CA PRO A 63 -13.92 -11.37 -14.02
C PRO A 63 -13.79 -10.06 -14.82
N HIS A 64 -13.36 -8.97 -14.17
CA HIS A 64 -13.21 -7.62 -14.71
C HIS A 64 -11.74 -7.20 -14.84
N GLU A 65 -10.81 -7.92 -14.22
CA GLU A 65 -9.37 -7.71 -14.32
C GLU A 65 -8.92 -7.62 -15.80
N PHE A 66 -8.23 -6.54 -16.14
CA PHE A 66 -7.72 -6.17 -17.46
C PHE A 66 -8.73 -6.18 -18.62
N ARG A 67 -10.04 -6.24 -18.35
CA ARG A 67 -11.07 -6.35 -19.38
C ARG A 67 -11.38 -5.02 -20.07
N TYR A 68 -11.35 -3.92 -19.33
CA TYR A 68 -11.83 -2.61 -19.78
C TYR A 68 -10.66 -1.61 -19.90
N LEU A 69 -9.72 -1.87 -20.82
CA LEU A 69 -8.55 -1.00 -21.04
C LEU A 69 -8.87 0.19 -21.95
N ASP A 70 -9.63 -0.04 -23.01
CA ASP A 70 -9.94 0.98 -24.01
C ASP A 70 -11.15 1.80 -23.54
N GLU A 71 -12.30 1.14 -23.42
CA GLU A 71 -13.57 1.73 -22.98
C GLU A 71 -13.97 1.28 -21.57
N PRO A 72 -14.74 2.07 -20.81
CA PRO A 72 -15.28 1.64 -19.52
C PRO A 72 -16.21 0.43 -19.69
N GLY A 73 -16.28 -0.38 -18.64
CA GLY A 73 -17.33 -1.37 -18.48
C GLY A 73 -18.72 -0.74 -18.21
N ASP A 74 -19.71 -1.61 -18.12
CA ASP A 74 -21.08 -1.25 -17.77
C ASP A 74 -21.67 -2.25 -16.77
N VAL A 75 -20.91 -2.55 -15.71
CA VAL A 75 -21.38 -3.39 -14.62
C VAL A 75 -22.50 -2.65 -13.89
N ARG A 76 -23.64 -3.33 -13.72
CA ARG A 76 -24.86 -2.82 -13.08
C ARG A 76 -25.53 -3.92 -12.30
N ASN A 77 -26.29 -3.55 -11.27
CA ASN A 77 -27.01 -4.47 -10.41
C ASN A 77 -26.08 -5.52 -9.79
N TYR A 78 -24.87 -5.10 -9.43
CA TYR A 78 -23.91 -5.99 -8.78
C TYR A 78 -24.46 -6.47 -7.44
N ILE A 79 -24.56 -7.79 -7.26
CA ILE A 79 -24.95 -8.42 -5.99
C ILE A 79 -23.72 -9.14 -5.44
N PRO A 80 -23.14 -8.67 -4.32
CA PRO A 80 -22.01 -9.37 -3.70
C PRO A 80 -22.38 -10.80 -3.31
N SER A 81 -21.48 -11.74 -3.59
CA SER A 81 -21.69 -13.14 -3.23
C SER A 81 -20.37 -13.88 -3.10
N LEU A 82 -20.33 -14.90 -2.23
CA LEU A 82 -19.26 -15.88 -2.08
C LEU A 82 -19.90 -17.23 -1.73
N PRO A 83 -20.65 -17.86 -2.65
CA PRO A 83 -21.42 -19.07 -2.36
C PRO A 83 -20.55 -20.25 -1.91
N GLU A 84 -19.36 -20.37 -2.50
CA GLU A 84 -18.38 -21.40 -2.12
C GLU A 84 -17.44 -20.95 -0.98
N GLY A 85 -17.52 -19.67 -0.59
CA GLY A 85 -16.57 -19.00 0.29
C GLY A 85 -15.34 -18.47 -0.46
N ALA A 86 -14.54 -17.68 0.25
CA ALA A 86 -13.33 -17.07 -0.27
C ALA A 86 -12.20 -18.08 -0.49
N TRP A 87 -11.18 -17.68 -1.25
CA TRP A 87 -9.95 -18.43 -1.44
C TRP A 87 -8.75 -17.49 -1.52
N THR A 88 -7.55 -18.03 -1.35
CA THR A 88 -6.30 -17.28 -1.47
C THR A 88 -6.09 -16.75 -2.88
N ASP A 89 -5.79 -15.46 -2.94
CA ASP A 89 -5.48 -14.68 -4.13
C ASP A 89 -4.50 -13.56 -3.72
N ASP A 90 -3.64 -13.05 -4.62
CA ASP A 90 -2.48 -12.21 -4.21
C ASP A 90 -2.85 -10.89 -3.51
N ASP A 91 -4.05 -10.39 -3.76
CA ASP A 91 -4.64 -9.23 -3.06
C ASP A 91 -4.96 -9.48 -1.59
N THR A 92 -4.91 -10.73 -1.11
CA THR A 92 -5.27 -11.07 0.28
C THR A 92 -4.30 -12.04 0.93
N ASP A 93 -3.64 -12.89 0.16
CA ASP A 93 -2.91 -14.04 0.69
C ASP A 93 -1.48 -13.72 1.15
N ILE A 94 -0.83 -12.70 0.58
CA ILE A 94 0.48 -12.21 1.02
C ILE A 94 0.32 -11.52 2.37
N GLU A 95 -0.70 -10.68 2.50
CA GLU A 95 -1.07 -10.04 3.76
C GLU A 95 -1.43 -11.08 4.82
N TRP A 96 -2.18 -12.14 4.45
CA TRP A 96 -2.54 -13.22 5.36
C TRP A 96 -1.32 -13.94 5.95
N VAL A 97 -0.27 -14.19 5.14
CA VAL A 97 1.01 -14.75 5.65
C VAL A 97 1.61 -13.85 6.72
N TYR A 98 1.65 -12.54 6.48
CA TYR A 98 2.15 -11.59 7.47
C TYR A 98 1.27 -11.50 8.70
N VAL A 99 -0.05 -11.47 8.56
CA VAL A 99 -1.00 -11.40 9.67
C VAL A 99 -0.86 -12.61 10.59
N VAL A 100 -0.75 -13.83 10.04
CA VAL A 100 -0.53 -15.04 10.82
C VAL A 100 0.81 -14.99 11.57
N ALA A 101 1.88 -14.55 10.90
CA ALA A 101 3.20 -14.43 11.52
C ALA A 101 3.23 -13.36 12.62
N MET A 102 2.68 -12.17 12.35
CA MET A 102 2.59 -11.07 13.31
C MET A 102 1.81 -11.46 14.56
N GLN A 103 0.72 -12.23 14.39
CA GLN A 103 -0.07 -12.73 15.51
C GLN A 103 0.71 -13.74 16.35
N GLY A 104 1.37 -14.71 15.70
CA GLY A 104 2.18 -15.72 16.38
C GLY A 104 3.38 -15.14 17.11
N ASP A 105 4.09 -14.22 16.45
CA ASP A 105 5.31 -13.59 16.97
C ASP A 105 4.98 -12.41 17.92
N ARG A 106 3.70 -12.01 18.02
CA ARG A 106 3.21 -10.81 18.74
C ARG A 106 4.00 -9.54 18.40
N GLN A 107 4.35 -9.38 17.13
CA GLN A 107 5.19 -8.31 16.62
C GLN A 107 4.55 -7.68 15.38
N LEU A 108 4.44 -6.35 15.36
CA LEU A 108 3.80 -5.62 14.25
C LEU A 108 4.74 -5.43 13.05
N LEU A 109 6.05 -5.33 13.30
CA LEU A 109 7.07 -5.10 12.29
C LEU A 109 8.08 -6.25 12.36
N LEU A 110 7.89 -7.27 11.52
CA LEU A 110 8.82 -8.40 11.44
C LEU A 110 10.17 -7.95 10.86
N ASP A 111 11.28 -8.51 11.33
CA ASP A 111 12.58 -8.16 10.76
C ASP A 111 12.73 -8.65 9.30
N PRO A 112 13.63 -8.04 8.50
CA PRO A 112 13.81 -8.41 7.09
C PRO A 112 14.17 -9.88 6.85
N GLN A 113 14.96 -10.49 7.74
CA GLN A 113 15.34 -11.89 7.62
C GLN A 113 14.10 -12.79 7.80
N ARG A 114 13.29 -12.51 8.82
CA ARG A 114 12.02 -13.20 9.08
C ARG A 114 11.06 -13.10 7.89
N ILE A 115 10.97 -11.93 7.26
CA ILE A 115 10.15 -11.74 6.05
C ILE A 115 10.64 -12.64 4.90
N ARG A 116 11.95 -12.68 4.62
CA ARG A 116 12.51 -13.57 3.59
C ARG A 116 12.19 -15.03 3.87
N GLU A 117 12.36 -15.48 5.12
CA GLU A 117 12.08 -16.85 5.54
C GLU A 117 10.61 -17.23 5.34
N LEU A 118 9.68 -16.32 5.68
CA LEU A 118 8.26 -16.52 5.46
C LEU A 118 7.94 -16.69 3.97
N TRP A 119 8.49 -15.83 3.11
CA TRP A 119 8.29 -15.95 1.66
C TRP A 119 8.84 -17.25 1.10
N GLN A 120 10.07 -17.63 1.47
CA GLN A 120 10.68 -18.87 1.02
C GLN A 120 9.87 -20.11 1.47
N LYS A 121 9.30 -20.06 2.69
CA LYS A 121 8.52 -21.16 3.26
C LYS A 121 7.10 -21.25 2.73
N HIS A 122 6.42 -20.13 2.50
CA HIS A 122 4.98 -20.07 2.28
C HIS A 122 4.57 -19.60 0.87
N ILE A 123 5.43 -18.86 0.16
CA ILE A 123 5.09 -18.16 -1.09
C ILE A 123 5.99 -18.65 -2.23
N GLN A 124 5.51 -19.64 -2.98
CA GLN A 124 6.31 -20.33 -4.02
C GLN A 124 5.72 -20.23 -5.43
N GLN A 125 4.42 -19.97 -5.55
CA GLN A 125 3.67 -19.97 -6.81
C GLN A 125 2.53 -18.96 -6.73
N ARG A 126 1.91 -18.64 -7.87
CA ARG A 126 0.80 -17.66 -7.95
C ARG A 126 1.18 -16.35 -7.26
N ILE A 127 2.28 -15.79 -7.75
CA ILE A 127 2.78 -14.45 -7.44
C ILE A 127 3.20 -13.84 -8.75
N TRP A 128 2.95 -12.56 -8.94
CA TRP A 128 3.12 -11.90 -10.23
C TRP A 128 4.05 -10.70 -10.10
N SER A 129 4.57 -10.25 -11.24
CA SER A 129 5.22 -8.93 -11.37
C SER A 129 6.34 -8.72 -10.33
N SER A 130 6.24 -7.66 -9.51
CA SER A 130 7.26 -7.34 -8.51
C SER A 130 7.42 -8.41 -7.43
N ASN A 131 6.30 -9.02 -6.99
CA ASN A 131 6.31 -10.12 -6.03
C ASN A 131 7.09 -11.32 -6.58
N GLN A 132 6.82 -11.69 -7.84
CA GLN A 132 7.55 -12.76 -8.52
C GLN A 132 9.05 -12.46 -8.64
N TYR A 133 9.42 -11.22 -8.98
CA TYR A 133 10.82 -10.84 -9.13
C TYR A 133 11.58 -10.94 -7.79
N VAL A 134 11.00 -10.41 -6.70
CA VAL A 134 11.60 -10.47 -5.36
C VAL A 134 11.74 -11.90 -4.85
N ARG A 135 10.78 -12.78 -5.17
CA ARG A 135 10.93 -14.20 -4.80
C ARG A 135 12.23 -14.79 -5.36
N GLN A 136 12.69 -14.34 -6.53
CA GLN A 136 13.97 -14.78 -7.10
C GLN A 136 15.17 -14.10 -6.44
N LEU A 137 15.04 -12.84 -6.03
CA LEU A 137 16.08 -12.14 -5.28
C LEU A 137 16.36 -12.78 -3.90
N PHE A 138 15.35 -13.39 -3.28
CA PHE A 138 15.54 -14.16 -2.04
C PHE A 138 16.41 -15.39 -2.23
N ASP A 139 16.46 -16.00 -3.43
CA ASP A 139 17.38 -17.11 -3.71
C ASP A 139 18.84 -16.63 -3.74
N LEU A 140 19.09 -15.34 -4.03
CA LEU A 140 20.41 -14.71 -3.87
C LEU A 140 20.70 -14.33 -2.42
N GLY A 141 19.74 -14.47 -1.50
CA GLY A 141 19.85 -14.04 -0.11
C GLY A 141 19.85 -12.52 0.09
N LEU A 142 19.29 -11.76 -0.87
CA LEU A 142 18.95 -10.35 -0.63
C LEU A 142 17.81 -10.26 0.39
N GLU A 143 17.75 -9.15 1.13
CA GLU A 143 16.75 -8.91 2.17
C GLU A 143 16.02 -7.58 1.93
N PRO A 144 14.77 -7.45 2.39
CA PRO A 144 14.08 -6.16 2.41
C PRO A 144 14.82 -5.12 3.26
N PRO A 145 14.66 -3.81 2.98
CA PRO A 145 13.94 -3.22 1.84
C PRO A 145 14.78 -3.19 0.55
N VAL A 146 16.00 -3.75 0.53
CA VAL A 146 16.88 -3.71 -0.66
C VAL A 146 16.22 -4.34 -1.88
N THR A 147 15.48 -5.43 -1.68
CA THR A 147 14.71 -6.11 -2.74
C THR A 147 13.61 -5.24 -3.35
N GLY A 148 13.09 -4.26 -2.62
CA GLY A 148 12.08 -3.34 -3.11
C GLY A 148 12.66 -2.11 -3.79
N LEU A 149 13.97 -1.85 -3.75
CA LEU A 149 14.54 -0.68 -4.43
C LEU A 149 14.50 -0.85 -5.95
N ALA A 150 14.02 0.17 -6.67
CA ALA A 150 13.88 0.12 -8.13
C ALA A 150 15.18 -0.27 -8.86
N MET A 151 16.34 0.18 -8.38
CA MET A 151 17.64 -0.19 -8.95
C MET A 151 17.93 -1.70 -8.86
N ILE A 152 17.41 -2.36 -7.83
CA ILE A 152 17.60 -3.79 -7.57
C ILE A 152 16.46 -4.61 -8.15
N ASN A 153 15.25 -4.07 -8.21
CA ASN A 153 14.06 -4.70 -8.76
C ASN A 153 13.39 -3.75 -9.77
N PRO A 154 13.46 -4.02 -11.09
CA PRO A 154 12.95 -3.10 -12.10
C PRO A 154 11.42 -3.00 -12.13
N TRP A 155 10.69 -3.88 -11.44
CA TRP A 155 9.23 -3.81 -11.31
C TRP A 155 8.78 -2.79 -10.26
N SER A 156 9.65 -2.45 -9.32
CA SER A 156 9.31 -1.71 -8.11
C SER A 156 8.81 -0.27 -8.36
N GLU A 157 9.27 0.39 -9.43
CA GLU A 157 9.00 1.82 -9.66
C GLU A 157 7.58 2.13 -10.15
N PHE A 158 6.77 1.10 -10.41
CA PHE A 158 5.41 1.30 -10.92
C PHE A 158 4.34 0.34 -10.41
N ASN A 159 4.76 -0.85 -9.98
CA ASN A 159 3.87 -1.96 -9.68
C ASN A 159 2.93 -1.61 -8.51
N ILE A 160 1.68 -2.05 -8.61
CA ILE A 160 0.63 -1.68 -7.66
C ILE A 160 0.55 -2.56 -6.40
N ALA A 161 1.58 -3.35 -6.07
CA ALA A 161 1.63 -4.08 -4.80
C ALA A 161 1.50 -3.14 -3.57
N GLY A 162 1.81 -1.85 -3.72
CA GLY A 162 1.55 -0.82 -2.70
C GLY A 162 0.09 -0.42 -2.53
N GLN A 163 -0.79 -0.92 -3.39
CA GLN A 163 -2.22 -0.67 -3.35
C GLN A 163 -2.99 -1.88 -2.79
N PHE A 164 -2.64 -3.11 -3.22
CA PHE A 164 -3.41 -4.33 -2.91
C PHE A 164 -2.76 -5.29 -1.88
N CYS A 165 -1.54 -5.01 -1.43
CA CYS A 165 -0.90 -5.77 -0.35
C CYS A 165 -0.77 -4.91 0.91
N CYS A 166 -1.75 -4.04 1.21
CA CYS A 166 -1.62 -3.14 2.35
C CYS A 166 -2.87 -2.91 3.20
N GLU A 167 -4.02 -3.37 2.74
CA GLU A 167 -5.32 -3.17 3.34
C GLU A 167 -5.38 -3.63 4.79
N CYS A 168 -4.87 -4.83 5.09
CA CYS A 168 -4.80 -5.38 6.45
C CYS A 168 -3.98 -4.49 7.38
N PHE A 169 -2.92 -3.85 6.89
CA PHE A 169 -2.10 -2.94 7.70
C PHE A 169 -2.84 -1.65 8.08
N GLY A 170 -3.76 -1.20 7.23
CA GLY A 170 -4.73 -0.15 7.58
C GLY A 170 -5.77 -0.64 8.59
N LEU A 171 -6.30 -1.86 8.41
CA LEU A 171 -7.32 -2.45 9.29
C LEU A 171 -6.83 -2.67 10.72
N ILE A 172 -5.55 -3.00 10.92
CA ILE A 172 -4.97 -3.18 12.26
C ILE A 172 -4.56 -1.86 12.94
N ALA A 173 -4.80 -0.70 12.33
CA ALA A 173 -4.42 0.60 12.87
C ALA A 173 -5.63 1.55 12.98
N PRO A 174 -6.72 1.16 13.68
CA PRO A 174 -7.98 1.90 13.68
C PRO A 174 -7.79 3.31 14.24
N GLY A 175 -8.06 4.35 13.43
CA GLY A 175 -7.89 5.75 13.80
C GLY A 175 -6.43 6.18 13.99
N LEU A 176 -5.46 5.38 13.54
CA LEU A 176 -4.02 5.60 13.70
C LEU A 176 -3.32 5.71 12.33
N PRO A 177 -3.62 6.77 11.54
CA PRO A 177 -3.15 6.88 10.16
C PRO A 177 -1.62 6.81 10.01
N GLU A 178 -0.88 7.44 10.92
CA GLU A 178 0.59 7.42 10.90
C GLU A 178 1.16 6.02 11.18
N SER A 179 0.56 5.28 12.13
CA SER A 179 0.94 3.89 12.40
C SER A 179 0.58 2.97 11.22
N ALA A 180 -0.57 3.17 10.60
CA ALA A 180 -1.00 2.42 9.42
C ALA A 180 0.01 2.57 8.27
N ALA A 181 0.39 3.81 7.94
CA ALA A 181 1.38 4.11 6.91
C ALA A 181 2.74 3.46 7.19
N ARG A 182 3.21 3.50 8.45
CA ARG A 182 4.49 2.84 8.82
C ARG A 182 4.45 1.34 8.62
N ILE A 183 3.39 0.68 9.10
CA ILE A 183 3.26 -0.78 9.01
C ILE A 183 3.13 -1.18 7.53
N GLY A 184 2.30 -0.47 6.77
CA GLY A 184 2.15 -0.69 5.34
C GLY A 184 3.46 -0.55 4.58
N CYS A 185 4.19 0.57 4.78
CA CYS A 185 5.47 0.79 4.12
C CYS A 185 6.49 -0.29 4.48
N HIS A 186 6.50 -0.77 5.73
CA HIS A 186 7.40 -1.83 6.17
C HIS A 186 7.25 -3.10 5.32
N TYR A 187 6.02 -3.58 5.13
CA TYR A 187 5.77 -4.83 4.40
C TYR A 187 5.72 -4.68 2.88
N THR A 188 5.32 -3.52 2.37
CA THR A 188 5.28 -3.29 0.91
C THR A 188 6.65 -2.88 0.35
N SER A 189 7.53 -2.27 1.16
CA SER A 189 8.93 -1.97 0.77
C SER A 189 9.78 -3.23 0.50
N VAL A 190 9.23 -4.41 0.77
CA VAL A 190 9.77 -5.70 0.34
C VAL A 190 9.86 -5.78 -1.18
N VAL A 191 8.87 -5.23 -1.89
CA VAL A 191 8.70 -5.39 -3.34
C VAL A 191 8.65 -4.09 -4.12
N ILE A 192 8.43 -2.96 -3.47
CA ILE A 192 8.27 -1.66 -4.15
C ILE A 192 8.99 -0.52 -3.43
N SER A 193 9.21 0.59 -4.14
CA SER A 193 9.82 1.83 -3.66
C SER A 193 9.30 3.01 -4.49
N GLY A 194 9.53 4.24 -4.05
CA GLY A 194 9.13 5.45 -4.77
C GLY A 194 7.62 5.65 -4.77
N GLU A 195 7.05 5.94 -5.93
CA GLU A 195 5.63 6.29 -6.09
C GLU A 195 4.66 5.17 -5.67
N PRO A 196 4.88 3.88 -6.01
CA PRO A 196 4.07 2.81 -5.43
C PRO A 196 4.06 2.76 -3.90
N LEU A 197 5.17 3.14 -3.25
CA LEU A 197 5.22 3.18 -1.78
C LEU A 197 4.49 4.40 -1.21
N GLN A 198 4.36 5.48 -1.99
CA GLN A 198 3.43 6.58 -1.69
C GLN A 198 1.98 6.09 -1.74
N ALA A 199 1.61 5.24 -2.72
CA ALA A 199 0.28 4.62 -2.76
C ALA A 199 -0.02 3.80 -1.50
N THR A 200 0.97 3.08 -0.94
CA THR A 200 0.82 2.41 0.35
C THR A 200 0.45 3.38 1.47
N GLN A 201 1.16 4.50 1.57
CA GLN A 201 0.89 5.52 2.60
C GLN A 201 -0.49 6.13 2.43
N LEU A 202 -0.91 6.39 1.19
CA LEU A 202 -2.24 6.89 0.85
C LEU A 202 -3.33 5.94 1.37
N PHE A 203 -3.32 4.68 0.94
CA PHE A 203 -4.44 3.79 1.19
C PHE A 203 -4.50 3.27 2.63
N THR A 204 -3.37 2.95 3.25
CA THR A 204 -3.36 2.56 4.67
C THR A 204 -3.85 3.69 5.58
N THR A 205 -3.46 4.94 5.27
CA THR A 205 -3.96 6.13 5.96
C THR A 205 -5.46 6.31 5.78
N MET A 206 -5.97 6.16 4.55
CA MET A 206 -7.39 6.27 4.24
C MET A 206 -8.21 5.22 5.00
N ILE A 207 -7.76 3.96 5.00
CA ILE A 207 -8.42 2.86 5.72
C ILE A 207 -8.44 3.13 7.22
N ALA A 208 -7.31 3.51 7.81
CA ALA A 208 -7.23 3.85 9.24
C ALA A 208 -8.14 5.04 9.60
N THR A 209 -8.27 6.02 8.71
CA THR A 209 -9.11 7.21 8.90
C THR A 209 -10.60 6.88 8.80
N ALA A 210 -11.00 5.91 7.97
CA ALA A 210 -12.40 5.47 7.84
C ALA A 210 -12.99 4.89 9.16
N PHE A 211 -12.15 4.55 10.14
CA PHE A 211 -12.61 4.19 11.48
C PHE A 211 -13.26 5.35 12.23
N ILE A 212 -12.87 6.59 11.94
CA ILE A 212 -13.27 7.78 12.71
C ILE A 212 -14.15 8.76 11.92
N THR A 213 -14.35 8.55 10.61
CA THR A 213 -15.25 9.34 9.76
C THR A 213 -15.79 8.50 8.61
N ASP A 214 -16.99 8.83 8.14
CA ASP A 214 -17.66 8.25 6.95
C ASP A 214 -17.70 9.23 5.76
N ILE A 215 -17.10 10.42 5.91
CA ILE A 215 -17.05 11.46 4.88
C ILE A 215 -15.88 11.16 3.95
N ILE A 216 -16.18 10.77 2.70
CA ILE A 216 -15.18 10.40 1.69
C ILE A 216 -14.13 11.49 1.48
N GLU A 217 -14.53 12.76 1.44
CA GLU A 217 -13.58 13.87 1.28
C GLU A 217 -12.58 13.98 2.44
N ASN A 218 -13.02 13.76 3.70
CA ASN A 218 -12.11 13.75 4.86
C ASN A 218 -11.11 12.58 4.79
N ILE A 219 -11.55 11.43 4.27
CA ILE A 219 -10.71 10.25 4.08
C ILE A 219 -9.65 10.55 3.01
N LEU A 220 -10.05 11.14 1.89
CA LEU A 220 -9.14 11.56 0.82
C LEU A 220 -8.15 12.63 1.30
N ASP A 221 -8.61 13.64 2.05
CA ASP A 221 -7.74 14.68 2.63
C ASP A 221 -6.67 14.09 3.55
N ALA A 222 -7.06 13.14 4.42
CA ALA A 222 -6.11 12.42 5.26
C ALA A 222 -5.08 11.64 4.42
N GLY A 223 -5.55 10.96 3.37
CA GLY A 223 -4.70 10.27 2.41
C GLY A 223 -3.68 11.19 1.74
N GLU A 224 -4.10 12.35 1.24
CA GLU A 224 -3.20 13.35 0.63
C GLU A 224 -2.15 13.87 1.61
N MET A 225 -2.51 14.07 2.88
CA MET A 225 -1.58 14.49 3.94
C MET A 225 -0.48 13.45 4.23
N ALA A 226 -0.68 12.18 3.87
CA ALA A 226 0.29 11.12 4.05
C ALA A 226 1.32 11.01 2.90
N LEU A 227 1.18 11.80 1.84
CA LEU A 227 2.06 11.74 0.67
C LEU A 227 3.19 12.78 0.72
N ASP A 228 4.32 12.47 0.09
CA ASP A 228 5.35 13.48 -0.20
C ASP A 228 4.74 14.57 -1.11
N PRO A 229 4.93 15.87 -0.81
CA PRO A 229 4.39 16.96 -1.64
C PRO A 229 4.81 16.92 -3.11
N ARG A 230 5.88 16.20 -3.46
CA ARG A 230 6.39 16.02 -4.83
C ARG A 230 5.88 14.75 -5.51
N SER A 231 5.04 13.96 -4.83
CA SER A 231 4.57 12.67 -5.32
C SER A 231 3.67 12.81 -6.55
N ARG A 232 3.93 11.96 -7.56
CA ARG A 232 3.04 11.76 -8.70
C ARG A 232 1.71 11.14 -8.30
N VAL A 233 1.68 10.24 -7.30
CA VAL A 233 0.43 9.74 -6.72
C VAL A 233 -0.44 10.90 -6.21
N LEU A 234 0.14 11.86 -5.50
CA LEU A 234 -0.59 13.04 -5.01
C LEU A 234 -1.18 13.88 -6.16
N GLU A 235 -0.40 14.06 -7.23
CA GLU A 235 -0.89 14.73 -8.44
C GLU A 235 -2.09 14.01 -9.06
N VAL A 236 -2.01 12.68 -9.21
CA VAL A 236 -3.11 11.86 -9.74
C VAL A 236 -4.38 12.03 -8.90
N VAL A 237 -4.28 11.91 -7.57
CA VAL A 237 -5.41 12.07 -6.65
C VAL A 237 -6.08 13.44 -6.85
N ARG A 238 -5.29 14.52 -6.84
CA ARG A 238 -5.79 15.89 -7.00
C ARG A 238 -6.39 16.14 -8.38
N GLN A 239 -5.82 15.54 -9.42
CA GLN A 239 -6.34 15.67 -10.78
C GLN A 239 -7.70 14.97 -10.92
N VAL A 240 -7.87 13.79 -10.34
CA VAL A 240 -9.16 13.09 -10.29
C VAL A 240 -10.21 13.89 -9.51
N ARG A 241 -9.86 14.44 -8.33
CA ARG A 241 -10.76 15.33 -7.57
C ARG A 241 -11.16 16.57 -8.37
N THR A 242 -10.25 17.11 -9.17
CA THR A 242 -10.54 18.24 -10.07
C THR A 242 -11.53 17.84 -11.17
N TRP A 243 -11.34 16.70 -11.81
CA TRP A 243 -12.29 16.21 -12.82
C TRP A 243 -13.65 15.85 -12.21
N HIS A 244 -13.69 15.27 -11.01
CA HIS A 244 -14.94 15.05 -10.29
C HIS A 244 -15.72 16.35 -10.05
N LYS A 245 -15.03 17.45 -9.68
CA LYS A 245 -15.70 18.76 -9.53
C LYS A 245 -16.28 19.30 -10.84
N LEU A 246 -15.63 19.02 -11.98
CA LEU A 246 -16.10 19.45 -13.30
C LEU A 246 -17.23 18.56 -13.83
N TYR A 247 -17.23 17.27 -13.47
CA TYR A 247 -18.13 16.25 -14.00
C TYR A 247 -18.82 15.46 -12.88
N PRO A 248 -19.50 16.09 -11.92
CA PRO A 248 -19.89 15.48 -10.63
C PRO A 248 -20.78 14.23 -10.72
N ASP A 249 -21.44 14.01 -11.86
CA ASP A 249 -22.32 12.87 -12.09
C ASP A 249 -21.87 11.97 -13.27
N ASP A 250 -20.68 12.23 -13.86
CA ASP A 250 -20.14 11.47 -14.99
C ASP A 250 -18.73 10.92 -14.74
N TRP A 251 -18.69 9.80 -14.03
CA TRP A 251 -17.44 9.07 -13.77
C TRP A 251 -16.79 8.54 -15.06
N ARG A 252 -17.56 8.30 -16.14
CA ARG A 252 -17.02 7.80 -17.41
C ARG A 252 -16.22 8.87 -18.13
N LEU A 253 -16.70 10.11 -18.09
CA LEU A 253 -15.92 11.25 -18.58
C LEU A 253 -14.65 11.45 -17.76
N THR A 254 -14.71 11.29 -16.43
CA THR A 254 -13.50 11.31 -15.58
C THR A 254 -12.52 10.20 -15.95
N ARG A 255 -12.98 8.96 -16.13
CA ARG A 255 -12.15 7.86 -16.62
C ARG A 255 -11.52 8.18 -17.97
N THR A 256 -12.27 8.80 -18.89
CA THR A 256 -11.74 9.22 -20.20
C THR A 256 -10.59 10.20 -20.02
N LYS A 257 -10.72 11.18 -19.13
CA LYS A 257 -9.63 12.13 -18.80
C LYS A 257 -8.44 11.46 -18.13
N VAL A 258 -8.67 10.50 -17.24
CA VAL A 258 -7.59 9.68 -16.65
C VAL A 258 -6.82 8.93 -17.74
N LYS A 259 -7.52 8.27 -18.67
CA LYS A 259 -6.89 7.54 -19.77
C LYS A 259 -6.06 8.47 -20.66
N GLU A 260 -6.63 9.60 -21.07
CA GLU A 260 -5.94 10.63 -21.89
C GLU A 260 -4.64 11.12 -21.22
N ALA A 261 -4.63 11.28 -19.89
CA ALA A 261 -3.50 11.82 -19.16
C ALA A 261 -2.42 10.79 -18.78
N TYR A 262 -2.81 9.54 -18.51
CA TYR A 262 -1.93 8.58 -17.83
C TYR A 262 -1.75 7.23 -18.56
N ASP A 263 -2.54 6.90 -19.59
CA ASP A 263 -2.37 5.66 -20.37
C ASP A 263 -1.26 5.77 -21.44
N ILE A 264 -0.05 6.08 -20.99
CA ILE A 264 1.13 6.29 -21.86
C ILE A 264 1.88 5.00 -22.21
N PHE A 265 1.60 3.91 -21.49
CA PHE A 265 2.23 2.60 -21.69
C PHE A 265 1.32 1.59 -22.40
N GLY A 266 0.08 1.99 -22.72
CA GLY A 266 -0.91 1.20 -23.45
C GLY A 266 -1.12 -0.20 -22.85
N LYS A 267 -1.28 -1.19 -23.73
CA LYS A 267 -1.58 -2.58 -23.34
C LYS A 267 -0.38 -3.37 -22.79
N SER A 268 0.76 -2.72 -22.54
CA SER A 268 1.92 -3.35 -21.90
C SER A 268 1.61 -3.71 -20.44
N HIS A 269 2.42 -4.59 -19.85
CA HIS A 269 2.26 -4.95 -18.44
C HIS A 269 2.38 -3.73 -17.52
N ARG A 270 3.30 -2.81 -17.82
CA ARG A 270 3.47 -1.54 -17.11
C ARG A 270 2.22 -0.66 -17.18
N GLY A 271 1.53 -0.65 -18.33
CA GLY A 271 0.30 0.13 -18.50
C GLY A 271 -0.88 -0.47 -17.75
N ARG A 272 -0.98 -1.80 -17.72
CA ARG A 272 -2.06 -2.52 -17.02
C ARG A 272 -1.94 -2.46 -15.49
N ASN A 273 -0.72 -2.62 -14.98
CA ASN A 273 -0.41 -2.74 -13.56
C ASN A 273 0.36 -1.51 -13.04
N GLY A 274 0.05 -0.32 -13.56
CA GLY A 274 0.67 0.95 -13.19
C GLY A 274 -0.10 1.67 -12.09
N TYR A 275 0.60 2.26 -11.13
CA TYR A 275 -0.06 2.99 -10.03
C TYR A 275 -0.92 4.17 -10.49
N GLU A 276 -0.58 4.85 -11.60
CA GLU A 276 -1.29 6.05 -12.01
C GLU A 276 -2.77 5.77 -12.32
N LEU A 277 -3.02 4.77 -13.17
CA LEU A 277 -4.36 4.43 -13.65
C LEU A 277 -5.18 3.75 -12.55
N ASN A 278 -4.53 2.89 -11.75
CA ASN A 278 -5.21 2.14 -10.69
C ASN A 278 -5.52 3.02 -9.47
N THR A 279 -4.61 3.89 -9.03
CA THR A 279 -4.91 4.89 -7.98
C THR A 279 -6.03 5.82 -8.43
N ALA A 280 -6.03 6.27 -9.70
CA ALA A 280 -7.11 7.07 -10.24
C ALA A 280 -8.46 6.34 -10.23
N GLY A 281 -8.45 5.03 -10.52
CA GLY A 281 -9.63 4.17 -10.45
C GLY A 281 -10.22 4.09 -9.05
N VAL A 282 -9.39 3.86 -8.03
CA VAL A 282 -9.81 3.83 -6.62
C VAL A 282 -10.42 5.17 -6.20
N VAL A 283 -9.74 6.28 -6.45
CA VAL A 283 -10.23 7.63 -6.07
C VAL A 283 -11.53 7.96 -6.80
N THR A 284 -11.64 7.63 -8.09
CA THR A 284 -12.87 7.82 -8.88
C THR A 284 -14.02 7.01 -8.28
N ALA A 285 -13.81 5.72 -8.03
CA ALA A 285 -14.85 4.86 -7.46
C ALA A 285 -15.35 5.37 -6.10
N LEU A 286 -14.47 5.85 -5.22
CA LEU A 286 -14.87 6.42 -3.93
C LEU A 286 -15.72 7.70 -4.08
N LEU A 287 -15.28 8.65 -4.92
CA LEU A 287 -15.96 9.92 -5.11
C LEU A 287 -17.37 9.74 -5.70
N TYR A 288 -17.48 8.96 -6.77
CA TYR A 288 -18.75 8.74 -7.47
C TYR A 288 -19.62 7.66 -6.81
N GLY A 289 -19.02 6.78 -6.01
CA GLY A 289 -19.73 5.79 -5.19
C GLY A 289 -20.40 6.40 -3.96
N ARG A 290 -19.90 7.54 -3.46
CA ARG A 290 -20.52 8.34 -2.37
C ARG A 290 -20.85 7.51 -1.12
N GLY A 291 -20.01 6.52 -0.82
CA GLY A 291 -20.18 5.61 0.32
C GLY A 291 -21.24 4.53 0.14
N ASP A 292 -21.83 4.36 -1.04
CA ASP A 292 -22.66 3.20 -1.39
C ASP A 292 -21.77 2.04 -1.84
N PHE A 293 -21.84 0.89 -1.16
CA PHE A 293 -20.94 -0.22 -1.40
C PHE A 293 -21.10 -0.83 -2.80
N GLN A 294 -22.33 -1.15 -3.21
CA GLN A 294 -22.57 -1.79 -4.50
C GLN A 294 -22.20 -0.84 -5.65
N ARG A 295 -22.59 0.44 -5.54
CA ARG A 295 -22.27 1.45 -6.55
C ARG A 295 -20.76 1.70 -6.66
N THR A 296 -20.06 1.78 -5.54
CA THR A 296 -18.59 1.93 -5.52
C THR A 296 -17.93 0.77 -6.25
N MET A 297 -18.39 -0.47 -6.00
CA MET A 297 -17.88 -1.67 -6.66
C MET A 297 -18.18 -1.71 -8.16
N GLU A 298 -19.42 -1.40 -8.57
CA GLU A 298 -19.78 -1.30 -9.99
C GLU A 298 -18.87 -0.34 -10.76
N ILE A 299 -18.54 0.79 -10.16
CA ILE A 299 -17.61 1.77 -10.76
C ILE A 299 -16.19 1.21 -10.80
N ALA A 300 -15.68 0.64 -9.71
CA ALA A 300 -14.34 0.04 -9.67
C ALA A 300 -14.18 -1.06 -10.74
N PHE A 301 -15.14 -1.98 -10.83
CA PHE A 301 -15.17 -3.03 -11.84
C PHE A 301 -15.24 -2.46 -13.26
N SER A 302 -16.04 -1.42 -13.47
CA SER A 302 -16.23 -0.81 -14.78
C SER A 302 -15.11 0.17 -15.16
N PHE A 303 -14.31 0.64 -14.21
CA PHE A 303 -13.19 1.53 -14.48
C PHE A 303 -12.10 0.81 -15.30
N GLY A 304 -11.89 -0.49 -15.04
CA GLY A 304 -10.95 -1.33 -15.77
C GLY A 304 -9.55 -1.35 -15.17
N TRP A 305 -8.56 -1.60 -16.02
CA TRP A 305 -7.19 -1.94 -15.59
C TRP A 305 -7.21 -3.09 -14.58
N ASP A 306 -6.58 -2.91 -13.43
CA ASP A 306 -6.45 -3.93 -12.38
C ASP A 306 -7.68 -3.84 -11.45
N ALA A 307 -8.82 -4.30 -11.99
CA ALA A 307 -10.14 -3.90 -11.50
C ALA A 307 -10.53 -4.53 -10.16
N ASP A 308 -10.14 -5.79 -9.95
CA ASP A 308 -10.21 -6.52 -8.69
C ASP A 308 -9.39 -5.86 -7.60
N CYS A 309 -8.16 -5.45 -7.89
CA CYS A 309 -7.32 -4.79 -6.90
C CYS A 309 -7.86 -3.40 -6.53
N ASN A 310 -8.34 -2.64 -7.52
CA ASN A 310 -9.02 -1.38 -7.29
C ASN A 310 -10.28 -1.57 -6.42
N ALA A 311 -11.04 -2.63 -6.70
CA ALA A 311 -12.23 -3.00 -5.96
C ALA A 311 -11.92 -3.47 -4.53
N ALA A 312 -10.83 -4.21 -4.31
CA ALA A 312 -10.38 -4.65 -2.98
C ALA A 312 -10.08 -3.45 -2.07
N THR A 313 -9.33 -2.48 -2.57
CA THR A 313 -8.99 -1.27 -1.81
C THR A 313 -10.22 -0.41 -1.48
N VAL A 314 -11.09 -0.10 -2.46
CA VAL A 314 -12.33 0.65 -2.17
C VAL A 314 -13.30 -0.13 -1.31
N GLY A 315 -13.35 -1.46 -1.48
CA GLY A 315 -14.14 -2.37 -0.69
C GLY A 315 -13.73 -2.36 0.76
N THR A 316 -12.44 -2.30 1.03
CA THR A 316 -11.91 -2.18 2.39
C THR A 316 -12.35 -0.87 3.03
N ILE A 317 -12.16 0.26 2.34
CA ILE A 317 -12.50 1.59 2.87
C ILE A 317 -14.00 1.69 3.15
N VAL A 318 -14.85 1.37 2.17
CA VAL A 318 -16.31 1.44 2.34
C VAL A 318 -16.79 0.35 3.33
N GLY A 319 -16.12 -0.80 3.37
CA GLY A 319 -16.37 -1.86 4.33
C GLY A 319 -16.13 -1.42 5.78
N VAL A 320 -15.06 -0.67 6.04
CA VAL A 320 -14.80 -0.04 7.35
C VAL A 320 -15.87 1.00 7.68
N ILE A 321 -16.37 1.76 6.70
CA ILE A 321 -17.45 2.73 6.93
C ILE A 321 -18.76 2.01 7.32
N LYS A 322 -19.10 0.92 6.64
CA LYS A 322 -20.37 0.20 6.82
C LYS A 322 -20.38 -0.73 8.03
N GLY A 323 -19.26 -1.39 8.32
CA GLY A 323 -19.18 -2.44 9.33
C GLY A 323 -19.83 -3.76 8.88
N TYR A 324 -19.40 -4.87 9.49
CA TYR A 324 -19.82 -6.23 9.14
C TYR A 324 -21.31 -6.49 9.37
N GLU A 325 -21.91 -5.92 10.42
CA GLU A 325 -23.34 -6.04 10.69
C GLU A 325 -24.20 -5.46 9.57
N TRP A 326 -23.72 -4.43 8.85
CA TRP A 326 -24.41 -3.92 7.67
C TRP A 326 -24.42 -4.96 6.54
N PHE A 327 -23.29 -5.63 6.27
CA PHE A 327 -23.21 -6.71 5.28
C PHE A 327 -24.13 -7.88 5.61
N ARG A 328 -24.15 -8.33 6.88
CA ARG A 328 -25.02 -9.42 7.34
C ARG A 328 -26.50 -9.15 7.08
N LYS A 329 -26.93 -7.90 7.25
CA LYS A 329 -28.33 -7.48 7.03
C LYS A 329 -28.75 -7.47 5.56
N GLN A 330 -27.80 -7.48 4.61
CA GLN A 330 -28.13 -7.51 3.19
C GLN A 330 -28.66 -8.88 2.72
N GLY A 331 -28.42 -9.95 3.49
CA GLY A 331 -28.86 -11.30 3.12
C GLY A 331 -28.12 -11.90 1.93
N TRP A 332 -26.93 -11.38 1.60
CA TRP A 332 -26.09 -11.91 0.52
C TRP A 332 -25.57 -13.31 0.85
N ASN A 333 -25.45 -14.15 -0.18
CA ASN A 333 -24.96 -15.52 -0.04
C ASN A 333 -23.44 -15.52 0.14
N ILE A 334 -22.98 -15.45 1.38
CA ILE A 334 -21.57 -15.39 1.76
C ILE A 334 -21.29 -16.53 2.74
N LYS A 335 -20.49 -17.50 2.30
CA LYS A 335 -20.04 -18.62 3.14
C LYS A 335 -18.76 -18.22 3.88
N ASP A 336 -18.74 -18.42 5.20
CA ASP A 336 -17.60 -18.10 6.06
C ASP A 336 -16.48 -19.15 5.94
N VAL A 337 -15.78 -19.11 4.81
CA VAL A 337 -14.64 -19.97 4.48
C VAL A 337 -13.59 -19.11 3.76
N TYR A 338 -12.32 -19.35 4.06
CA TYR A 338 -11.19 -18.80 3.33
C TYR A 338 -10.24 -19.95 2.96
N ARG A 339 -10.40 -20.49 1.76
CA ARG A 339 -9.66 -21.70 1.32
C ARG A 339 -8.23 -21.36 0.94
N ASN A 340 -7.27 -22.04 1.55
CA ASN A 340 -5.89 -22.02 1.08
C ASN A 340 -5.78 -22.80 -0.23
N THR A 341 -5.37 -22.14 -1.32
CA THR A 341 -5.17 -22.81 -2.62
C THR A 341 -3.75 -22.69 -3.16
N CYS A 342 -2.90 -21.85 -2.55
CA CYS A 342 -1.60 -21.52 -3.12
C CYS A 342 -0.49 -21.15 -2.12
N ARG A 343 -0.74 -21.10 -0.81
CA ARG A 343 0.26 -20.73 0.20
C ARG A 343 0.68 -21.97 1.00
N ALA A 344 1.88 -22.48 0.75
CA ALA A 344 2.35 -23.72 1.36
C ALA A 344 2.46 -23.57 2.89
N ASN A 345 2.16 -24.63 3.65
CA ASN A 345 2.31 -24.65 5.11
C ASN A 345 1.53 -23.54 5.85
N MET A 346 0.47 -23.01 5.25
CA MET A 346 -0.47 -22.08 5.87
C MET A 346 -1.74 -22.84 6.31
N PRO A 347 -2.56 -22.28 7.22
CA PRO A 347 -3.75 -22.98 7.72
C PRO A 347 -4.74 -23.39 6.61
N GLU A 348 -5.16 -24.66 6.60
CA GLU A 348 -6.09 -25.21 5.59
C GLU A 348 -7.57 -24.98 5.93
N ASP A 349 -7.88 -24.64 7.18
CA ASP A 349 -9.23 -24.49 7.74
C ASP A 349 -9.56 -23.02 8.08
N GLU A 350 -8.96 -22.06 7.36
CA GLU A 350 -9.19 -20.63 7.59
C GLU A 350 -10.60 -20.20 7.23
N THR A 351 -11.13 -19.24 7.98
CA THR A 351 -12.43 -18.61 7.72
C THR A 351 -12.27 -17.10 7.65
N ILE A 352 -13.21 -16.42 6.99
CA ILE A 352 -13.21 -14.96 6.91
C ILE A 352 -13.30 -14.38 8.33
N SER A 353 -14.15 -14.97 9.18
CA SER A 353 -14.29 -14.56 10.59
C SER A 353 -13.03 -14.82 11.42
N ARG A 354 -12.31 -15.92 11.19
CA ARG A 354 -11.08 -16.22 11.92
C ARG A 354 -9.95 -15.30 11.47
N PHE A 355 -9.81 -15.02 10.17
CA PHE A 355 -8.87 -14.02 9.66
C PHE A 355 -9.17 -12.63 10.26
N ALA A 356 -10.43 -12.18 10.25
CA ALA A 356 -10.81 -10.90 10.87
C ALA A 356 -10.48 -10.83 12.38
N ARG A 357 -10.65 -11.92 13.14
CA ARG A 357 -10.24 -11.97 14.55
C ARG A 357 -8.73 -11.81 14.74
N ARG A 358 -7.90 -12.34 13.84
CA ARG A 358 -6.44 -12.09 13.88
C ARG A 358 -6.16 -10.59 13.72
N LEU A 359 -6.86 -9.93 12.80
CA LEU A 359 -6.74 -8.48 12.61
C LEU A 359 -7.19 -7.71 13.86
N VAL A 360 -8.26 -8.13 14.54
CA VAL A 360 -8.71 -7.53 15.82
C VAL A 360 -7.63 -7.64 16.91
N GLU A 361 -6.98 -8.80 17.04
CA GLU A 361 -5.89 -9.00 17.99
C GLU A 361 -4.69 -8.10 17.68
N LEU A 362 -4.31 -8.01 16.40
CA LEU A 362 -3.25 -7.10 15.95
C LEU A 362 -3.63 -5.63 16.11
N ALA A 363 -4.91 -5.28 15.95
CA ALA A 363 -5.41 -3.92 16.17
C ALA A 363 -5.27 -3.51 17.64
N GLN A 364 -5.59 -4.42 18.57
CA GLN A 364 -5.33 -4.17 19.98
C GLN A 364 -3.84 -3.94 20.23
N LEU A 365 -2.96 -4.79 19.68
CA LEU A 365 -1.51 -4.63 19.82
C LEU A 365 -1.02 -3.28 19.24
N CYS A 366 -1.53 -2.87 18.08
CA CYS A 366 -1.19 -1.58 17.46
C CYS A 366 -1.62 -0.41 18.34
N VAL A 367 -2.85 -0.44 18.86
CA VAL A 367 -3.38 0.61 19.74
C VAL A 367 -2.54 0.72 21.01
N GLU A 368 -2.19 -0.39 21.66
CA GLU A 368 -1.32 -0.40 22.85
C GLU A 368 0.07 0.16 22.54
N ARG A 369 0.69 -0.25 21.42
CA ARG A 369 2.00 0.26 20.97
C ARG A 369 1.97 1.75 20.63
N ALA A 370 0.82 2.26 20.21
CA ALA A 370 0.61 3.68 19.91
C ALA A 370 0.31 4.54 21.16
N SER A 371 0.45 4.00 22.38
CA SER A 371 0.06 4.65 23.65
C SER A 371 -1.45 4.80 23.86
N GLY A 372 -2.25 4.05 23.11
CA GLY A 372 -3.64 3.77 23.43
C GLY A 372 -3.79 2.62 24.41
N ARG A 373 -5.03 2.23 24.69
CA ARG A 373 -5.32 1.07 25.54
C ARG A 373 -6.72 0.51 25.28
N VAL A 374 -6.88 -0.77 25.53
CA VAL A 374 -8.19 -1.44 25.57
C VAL A 374 -8.58 -1.66 27.03
N ILE A 375 -9.75 -1.17 27.44
CA ILE A 375 -10.21 -1.24 28.82
C ILE A 375 -11.56 -1.97 28.91
N GLN A 376 -11.84 -2.56 30.08
CA GLN A 376 -13.18 -3.01 30.43
C GLN A 376 -13.87 -1.89 31.21
N ASP A 377 -14.86 -1.24 30.60
CA ASP A 377 -15.70 -0.24 31.26
C ASP A 377 -16.90 -0.93 31.95
N PRO A 378 -17.15 -0.70 33.25
CA PRO A 378 -18.22 -1.38 33.97
C PRO A 378 -19.63 -1.14 33.43
N GLN A 379 -19.87 -0.01 32.75
CA GLN A 379 -21.19 0.38 32.27
C GLN A 379 -21.39 0.10 30.78
N SER A 380 -20.34 0.31 29.97
CA SER A 380 -20.40 0.28 28.51
C SER A 380 -19.61 -0.87 27.88
N GLY A 381 -19.01 -1.74 28.69
CA GLY A 381 -18.31 -2.94 28.23
C GLY A 381 -16.88 -2.65 27.75
N ARG A 382 -16.34 -3.52 26.90
CA ARG A 382 -14.97 -3.38 26.38
C ARG A 382 -14.87 -2.16 25.45
N ARG A 383 -13.84 -1.32 25.65
CA ARG A 383 -13.61 -0.08 24.88
C ARG A 383 -12.17 0.04 24.41
N TYR A 384 -12.01 0.65 23.24
CA TYR A 384 -10.74 1.16 22.74
C TYR A 384 -10.61 2.64 23.12
N LEU A 385 -9.47 3.02 23.68
CA LEU A 385 -9.08 4.40 23.91
C LEU A 385 -7.96 4.74 22.92
N LEU A 386 -8.35 5.34 21.79
CA LEU A 386 -7.46 5.59 20.66
C LEU A 386 -6.72 6.91 20.83
N PRO A 387 -5.38 6.94 20.75
CA PRO A 387 -4.64 8.19 20.74
C PRO A 387 -4.90 8.94 19.43
N ARG A 388 -4.95 10.27 19.50
CA ARG A 388 -5.02 11.09 18.30
C ARG A 388 -3.70 11.00 17.54
N GLN A 389 -3.74 10.52 16.30
CA GLN A 389 -2.65 10.61 15.35
C GLN A 389 -3.09 11.42 14.13
N GLN A 390 -2.20 12.28 13.65
CA GLN A 390 -2.41 13.01 12.40
C GLN A 390 -1.80 12.21 11.24
N PRO A 391 -2.44 12.20 10.06
CA PRO A 391 -1.79 11.71 8.86
C PRO A 391 -0.50 12.49 8.57
N LYS A 392 0.55 11.79 8.16
CA LYS A 392 1.80 12.40 7.69
C LYS A 392 2.57 11.44 6.81
N CYS A 393 3.39 12.00 5.92
CA CYS A 393 4.37 11.24 5.16
C CYS A 393 5.43 10.65 6.09
N VAL A 394 5.47 9.32 6.18
CA VAL A 394 6.42 8.55 7.00
C VAL A 394 7.60 8.04 6.19
N HIS A 395 7.46 8.00 4.86
CA HIS A 395 8.51 7.61 3.92
C HIS A 395 8.53 8.62 2.76
N PRO A 396 9.25 9.75 2.89
CA PRO A 396 9.39 10.73 1.82
C PRO A 396 10.18 10.15 0.64
N LEU A 397 9.99 10.66 -0.58
CA LEU A 397 10.67 10.12 -1.78
C LEU A 397 12.20 10.22 -1.70
N ALA A 398 12.72 11.23 -1.00
CA ALA A 398 14.16 11.40 -0.75
C ALA A 398 14.76 10.25 0.08
N GLU A 399 13.94 9.48 0.81
CA GLU A 399 14.38 8.31 1.56
C GLU A 399 14.95 7.24 0.65
N ASP A 400 14.34 6.98 -0.51
CA ASP A 400 14.81 5.96 -1.45
C ASP A 400 16.10 6.37 -2.14
N GLU A 401 16.28 7.68 -2.39
CA GLU A 401 17.54 8.25 -2.88
C GLU A 401 18.67 8.02 -1.87
N ARG A 402 18.40 8.27 -0.58
CA ARG A 402 19.35 8.02 0.51
C ARG A 402 19.67 6.53 0.63
N LYS A 403 18.66 5.65 0.65
CA LYS A 403 18.86 4.19 0.71
C LYS A 403 19.68 3.67 -0.47
N LEU A 404 19.50 4.23 -1.67
CA LEU A 404 20.32 3.87 -2.83
C LEU A 404 21.78 4.32 -2.66
N ALA A 405 22.02 5.51 -2.10
CA ALA A 405 23.37 5.98 -1.80
C ALA A 405 24.07 5.09 -0.76
N GLU A 406 23.37 4.78 0.34
CA GLU A 406 23.83 3.83 1.37
C GLU A 406 24.13 2.45 0.77
N LEU A 407 23.27 1.96 -0.13
CA LEU A 407 23.47 0.69 -0.80
C LEU A 407 24.74 0.69 -1.68
N ARG A 408 25.02 1.78 -2.40
CA ARG A 408 26.25 1.95 -3.20
C ARG A 408 27.51 1.97 -2.34
N GLU A 409 27.43 2.52 -1.13
CA GLU A 409 28.54 2.48 -0.17
C GLU A 409 28.71 1.09 0.46
N LEU A 410 27.59 0.44 0.81
CA LEU A 410 27.56 -0.91 1.34
C LEU A 410 28.10 -1.93 0.33
N TYR A 411 27.85 -1.71 -0.96
CA TYR A 411 28.32 -2.55 -2.06
C TYR A 411 29.24 -1.78 -3.01
N SER A 412 30.24 -1.09 -2.45
CA SER A 412 31.30 -0.48 -3.25
C SER A 412 32.09 -1.52 -4.04
N THR A 413 32.77 -1.09 -5.12
CA THR A 413 33.64 -1.96 -5.94
C THR A 413 34.59 -2.80 -5.07
N LYS A 414 35.20 -2.21 -4.03
CA LYS A 414 36.09 -2.92 -3.10
C LYS A 414 35.37 -4.06 -2.36
N LYS A 415 34.18 -3.79 -1.80
CA LYS A 415 33.41 -4.79 -1.04
C LYS A 415 32.87 -5.89 -1.96
N LEU A 416 32.35 -5.52 -3.12
CA LEU A 416 31.89 -6.48 -4.13
C LEU A 416 33.02 -7.39 -4.61
N LEU A 417 34.24 -6.87 -4.79
CA LEU A 417 35.40 -7.69 -5.17
C LEU A 417 35.76 -8.72 -4.08
N VAL A 418 35.66 -8.34 -2.80
CA VAL A 418 35.83 -9.30 -1.69
C VAL A 418 34.77 -10.40 -1.77
N MET A 419 33.50 -10.03 -1.93
CA MET A 419 32.39 -10.99 -2.03
C MET A 419 32.53 -11.92 -3.26
N LEU A 420 33.05 -11.43 -4.39
CA LEU A 420 33.31 -12.26 -5.58
C LEU A 420 34.41 -13.31 -5.35
N ARG A 421 35.33 -13.05 -4.42
CA ARG A 421 36.44 -13.96 -4.06
C ARG A 421 36.08 -14.97 -2.97
N GLU A 422 34.96 -14.75 -2.26
CA GLU A 422 34.46 -15.69 -1.25
C GLU A 422 34.22 -17.08 -1.83
N GLN A 423 34.24 -18.14 -1.03
CA GLN A 423 33.94 -19.50 -1.52
C GLN A 423 32.44 -19.78 -1.63
N ASP A 424 31.62 -19.07 -0.85
CA ASP A 424 30.17 -19.25 -0.85
C ASP A 424 29.55 -18.85 -2.20
N ARG A 425 28.89 -19.82 -2.84
CA ARG A 425 28.26 -19.64 -4.16
C ARG A 425 27.23 -18.52 -4.16
N THR A 426 26.37 -18.48 -3.13
CA THR A 426 25.27 -17.51 -3.05
C THR A 426 25.81 -16.08 -2.91
N THR A 427 26.88 -15.91 -2.13
CA THR A 427 27.58 -14.64 -1.95
C THR A 427 28.19 -14.15 -3.26
N ARG A 428 28.86 -15.03 -4.02
CA ARG A 428 29.39 -14.68 -5.36
C ARG A 428 28.28 -14.26 -6.33
N ALA A 429 27.20 -15.03 -6.41
CA ALA A 429 26.07 -14.75 -7.29
C ALA A 429 25.40 -13.40 -6.93
N ARG A 430 25.19 -13.15 -5.63
CA ARG A 430 24.67 -11.88 -5.12
C ARG A 430 25.59 -10.71 -5.50
N ALA A 431 26.89 -10.86 -5.33
CA ALA A 431 27.87 -9.83 -5.69
C ALA A 431 27.85 -9.52 -7.19
N ALA A 432 27.79 -10.55 -8.05
CA ALA A 432 27.69 -10.37 -9.48
C ALA A 432 26.38 -9.66 -9.88
N TYR A 433 25.24 -10.05 -9.31
CA TYR A 433 23.96 -9.39 -9.55
C TYR A 433 23.99 -7.91 -9.13
N LEU A 434 24.45 -7.62 -7.90
CA LEU A 434 24.55 -6.26 -7.39
C LEU A 434 25.52 -5.41 -8.21
N ALA A 435 26.65 -5.97 -8.65
CA ALA A 435 27.60 -5.30 -9.52
C ALA A 435 26.98 -4.89 -10.88
N ILE A 436 26.13 -5.74 -11.45
CA ILE A 436 25.40 -5.43 -12.68
C ILE A 436 24.37 -4.33 -12.41
N ALA A 437 23.54 -4.51 -11.38
CA ALA A 437 22.45 -3.59 -11.05
C ALA A 437 22.95 -2.19 -10.63
N LEU A 438 24.05 -2.11 -9.89
CA LEU A 438 24.63 -0.85 -9.41
C LEU A 438 25.61 -0.21 -10.42
N GLY A 439 25.97 -0.92 -11.50
CA GLY A 439 26.84 -0.41 -12.55
C GLY A 439 28.34 -0.53 -12.26
N ASN A 440 28.76 -1.40 -11.34
CA ASN A 440 30.17 -1.61 -10.97
C ASN A 440 30.89 -2.68 -11.81
N TYR A 441 30.17 -3.42 -12.66
CA TYR A 441 30.69 -4.61 -13.33
C TYR A 441 31.92 -4.37 -14.22
N GLU A 442 32.02 -3.23 -14.93
CA GLU A 442 33.16 -2.95 -15.81
C GLU A 442 34.47 -2.80 -15.02
N GLU A 443 34.40 -2.09 -13.90
CA GLU A 443 35.54 -1.89 -13.03
C GLU A 443 35.98 -3.20 -12.37
N LEU A 444 35.03 -3.98 -11.84
CA LEU A 444 35.30 -5.28 -11.24
C LEU A 444 35.93 -6.26 -12.23
N ARG A 445 35.39 -6.34 -13.45
CA ARG A 445 35.94 -7.16 -14.54
C ARG A 445 37.37 -6.78 -14.88
N ARG A 446 37.72 -5.49 -14.84
CA ARG A 446 39.09 -5.01 -15.10
C ARG A 446 40.03 -5.31 -13.93
N GLN A 447 39.57 -5.15 -12.69
CA GLN A 447 40.41 -5.36 -11.51
C GLN A 447 40.74 -6.84 -11.27
N ASP A 448 39.78 -7.74 -11.47
CA ASP A 448 39.97 -9.18 -11.31
C ASP A 448 39.07 -9.97 -12.28
N PRO A 449 39.54 -10.23 -13.52
CA PRO A 449 38.78 -10.94 -14.52
C PRO A 449 38.36 -12.35 -14.10
N GLN A 450 39.19 -13.02 -13.28
CA GLN A 450 38.94 -14.38 -12.83
C GLN A 450 37.81 -14.42 -11.79
N ALA A 451 37.88 -13.57 -10.76
CA ALA A 451 36.82 -13.47 -9.76
C ALA A 451 35.50 -13.03 -10.41
N TRP A 452 35.54 -12.12 -11.39
CA TRP A 452 34.37 -11.71 -12.16
C TRP A 452 33.74 -12.88 -12.93
N ALA A 453 34.53 -13.66 -13.67
CA ALA A 453 34.05 -14.82 -14.42
C ALA A 453 33.42 -15.88 -13.49
N GLN A 454 34.02 -16.11 -12.32
CA GLN A 454 33.46 -16.99 -11.29
C GLN A 454 32.15 -16.46 -10.72
N GLY A 455 32.02 -15.14 -10.53
CA GLY A 455 30.78 -14.51 -10.11
C GLY A 455 29.65 -14.68 -11.11
N LEU A 456 29.93 -14.50 -12.41
CA LEU A 456 28.95 -14.74 -13.48
C LEU A 456 28.54 -16.21 -13.56
N ALA A 457 29.49 -17.14 -13.42
CA ALA A 457 29.20 -18.56 -13.36
C ALA A 457 28.30 -18.90 -12.16
N ALA A 458 28.59 -18.35 -10.99
CA ALA A 458 27.76 -18.52 -9.80
C ALA A 458 26.35 -17.95 -10.00
N LEU A 459 26.20 -16.77 -10.63
CA LEU A 459 24.90 -16.17 -10.93
C LEU A 459 24.10 -17.02 -11.95
N ALA A 460 24.77 -17.64 -12.92
CA ALA A 460 24.13 -18.51 -13.90
C ALA A 460 23.51 -19.78 -13.27
N GLU A 461 24.01 -20.22 -12.11
CA GLU A 461 23.41 -21.30 -11.32
C GLU A 461 22.08 -20.93 -10.64
N PHE A 462 21.65 -19.66 -10.72
CA PHE A 462 20.33 -19.19 -10.29
C PHE A 462 19.45 -18.90 -11.52
N PRO A 463 19.00 -19.94 -12.26
CA PRO A 463 18.40 -19.76 -13.58
C PRO A 463 17.15 -18.90 -13.54
N LYS A 464 16.34 -18.96 -12.48
CA LYS A 464 15.14 -18.13 -12.34
C LYS A 464 15.46 -16.63 -12.23
N VAL A 465 16.56 -16.25 -11.60
CA VAL A 465 17.03 -14.84 -11.57
C VAL A 465 17.44 -14.38 -12.96
N VAL A 466 18.25 -15.19 -13.66
CA VAL A 466 18.71 -14.87 -15.01
C VAL A 466 17.53 -14.80 -15.99
N GLN A 467 16.55 -15.69 -15.85
CA GLN A 467 15.30 -15.66 -16.61
C GLN A 467 14.52 -14.37 -16.34
N ALA A 468 14.42 -13.95 -15.08
CA ALA A 468 13.74 -12.71 -14.71
C ALA A 468 14.36 -11.48 -15.40
N ILE A 469 15.69 -11.41 -15.46
CA ILE A 469 16.42 -10.33 -16.14
C ILE A 469 16.16 -10.29 -17.65
N TYR A 470 16.08 -11.45 -18.32
CA TYR A 470 16.05 -11.53 -19.80
C TYR A 470 14.66 -11.70 -20.41
N TYR A 471 13.76 -12.44 -19.76
CA TYR A 471 12.46 -12.86 -20.31
C TYR A 471 11.25 -12.29 -19.57
N TYR A 472 11.43 -11.80 -18.34
CA TYR A 472 10.36 -11.23 -17.51
C TYR A 472 10.69 -9.78 -17.11
N THR A 473 11.27 -9.03 -18.06
CA THR A 473 11.62 -7.62 -17.94
C THR A 473 10.37 -6.76 -18.22
N PRO A 474 9.96 -5.85 -17.33
CA PRO A 474 8.85 -4.95 -17.63
C PRO A 474 9.23 -3.91 -18.68
N ALA A 475 8.23 -3.29 -19.32
CA ALA A 475 8.44 -2.26 -20.34
C ALA A 475 8.80 -0.90 -19.73
N THR A 476 9.92 -0.83 -18.99
CA THR A 476 10.47 0.41 -18.43
C THR A 476 11.92 0.60 -18.83
N LYS A 477 12.38 1.85 -18.85
CA LYS A 477 13.79 2.17 -19.16
C LYS A 477 14.74 1.46 -18.21
N ARG A 478 14.43 1.42 -16.92
CA ARG A 478 15.30 0.81 -15.90
C ARG A 478 15.47 -0.70 -16.10
N ALA A 479 14.37 -1.37 -16.44
CA ALA A 479 14.37 -2.78 -16.72
C ALA A 479 15.23 -3.12 -17.94
N GLU A 480 15.13 -2.30 -19.00
CA GLU A 480 15.96 -2.40 -20.18
C GLU A 480 17.44 -2.13 -19.88
N ASP A 481 17.74 -1.10 -19.08
CA ASP A 481 19.10 -0.78 -18.65
C ASP A 481 19.74 -1.95 -17.89
N LEU A 482 19.00 -2.60 -16.97
CA LEU A 482 19.48 -3.79 -16.25
C LEU A 482 19.77 -4.96 -17.20
N ARG A 483 18.88 -5.23 -18.14
CA ARG A 483 19.04 -6.31 -19.13
C ARG A 483 20.26 -6.07 -20.04
N LEU A 484 20.44 -4.84 -20.50
CA LEU A 484 21.59 -4.43 -21.32
C LEU A 484 22.89 -4.50 -20.51
N ALA A 485 22.88 -4.05 -19.25
CA ALA A 485 24.02 -4.14 -18.35
C ALA A 485 24.43 -5.60 -18.13
N ALA A 486 23.47 -6.51 -17.89
CA ALA A 486 23.73 -7.94 -17.76
C ALA A 486 24.39 -8.54 -19.02
N THR A 487 23.91 -8.15 -20.19
CA THR A 487 24.49 -8.59 -21.47
C THR A 487 25.93 -8.10 -21.63
N LYS A 488 26.19 -6.80 -21.37
CA LYS A 488 27.53 -6.19 -21.46
C LYS A 488 28.52 -6.73 -20.41
N ALA A 489 27.99 -7.12 -19.26
CA ALA A 489 28.72 -7.79 -18.19
C ALA A 489 29.25 -9.16 -18.61
N GLY A 490 28.63 -9.80 -19.60
CA GLY A 490 28.95 -11.16 -20.05
C GLY A 490 28.04 -12.24 -19.46
N LEU A 491 26.93 -11.88 -18.80
CA LEU A 491 25.95 -12.86 -18.33
C LEU A 491 25.21 -13.46 -19.52
N ALA A 492 25.33 -14.77 -19.73
CA ALA A 492 24.70 -15.44 -20.86
C ALA A 492 23.17 -15.35 -20.79
N ARG A 493 22.54 -14.99 -21.91
CA ARG A 493 21.09 -15.10 -22.07
C ARG A 493 20.70 -16.59 -22.15
N PRO A 494 19.73 -17.07 -21.35
CA PRO A 494 19.28 -18.46 -21.45
C PRO A 494 18.66 -18.74 -22.81
N GLU A 495 18.92 -19.92 -23.40
CA GLU A 495 18.43 -20.29 -24.73
C GLU A 495 16.91 -20.36 -24.82
N LYS A 496 16.28 -20.84 -23.75
CA LYS A 496 14.83 -21.04 -23.68
C LYS A 496 14.26 -20.31 -22.48
N ARG A 497 13.07 -19.73 -22.65
CA ARG A 497 12.26 -19.20 -21.56
C ARG A 497 11.72 -20.37 -20.71
N ILE A 498 11.80 -20.26 -19.40
CA ILE A 498 11.15 -21.20 -18.45
C ILE A 498 10.22 -20.44 -17.49
N PRO A 499 9.18 -21.09 -16.93
CA PRO A 499 8.40 -20.51 -15.83
C PRO A 499 9.28 -20.19 -14.60
N LEU A 500 8.92 -19.15 -13.84
CA LEU A 500 9.63 -18.81 -12.60
C LEU A 500 9.05 -19.47 -11.35
N TRP A 501 7.91 -20.17 -11.46
CA TRP A 501 7.40 -21.06 -10.40
C TRP A 501 7.44 -22.49 -10.88
#